data_AF-X0WJC6-F1
#
_entry.id   AF-X0WJC6-F1
#
_cell.length_a   1.000
_cell.length_b   1.000
_cell.length_c   1.000
_cell.angle_alpha   90.00
_cell.angle_beta   90.00
_cell.angle_gamma   90.00
#
_symmetry.space_group_name_H-M   'P 1'
#
loop_
_entity.id
_entity.type
_entity.pdbx_description
1 polymer ?
#
loop_
_entity_poly.entity_id
_entity_poly.type
_entity_poly.pdbx_seq_one_letter_code
_entity_poly.pdbx_strand_id
1 'polypeptide(L)'
;MINKTVEFIDAKKTLHSFEDMALCAETIFEVFPVLKLEELRLICERMKQGYYGNFYERLKIQEFRDCIIKHEEERASILEEQHKTISRGAENPTKVKEYDPEQAKLEWRIKNNPFLIPGKNDRQ
;
A
#
# COMPACT_ATOMS: atom_id res chain seq x y z
N MET A 1 -8.00 -17.57 14.59
CA MET A 1 -6.96 -16.58 14.23
C MET A 1 -6.47 -15.84 15.46
N ILE A 2 -7.38 -15.15 16.15
CA ILE A 2 -7.14 -14.51 17.46
C ILE A 2 -6.55 -15.49 18.47
N ASN A 3 -7.15 -16.68 18.65
CA ASN A 3 -6.62 -17.70 19.59
C ASN A 3 -5.13 -18.04 19.34
N LYS A 4 -4.78 -18.39 18.10
CA LYS A 4 -3.39 -18.70 17.73
C LYS A 4 -2.43 -17.52 17.97
N THR A 5 -2.91 -16.29 17.83
CA THR A 5 -2.11 -15.09 18.10
C THR A 5 -1.89 -14.89 19.59
N VAL A 6 -2.93 -15.04 20.41
CA VAL A 6 -2.85 -14.96 21.87
C VAL A 6 -1.91 -16.04 22.43
N GLU A 7 -2.04 -17.28 21.95
CA GLU A 7 -1.17 -18.40 22.33
C GLU A 7 0.30 -18.13 21.98
N PHE A 8 0.57 -17.59 20.79
CA PHE A 8 1.92 -17.32 20.31
C PHE A 8 2.62 -16.20 21.09
N ILE A 9 1.87 -15.14 21.41
CA ILE A 9 2.39 -13.96 22.13
C ILE A 9 2.48 -14.22 23.65
N ASP A 10 2.13 -15.43 24.09
CA ASP A 10 2.05 -15.84 25.50
C ASP A 10 1.18 -14.92 26.37
N ALA A 11 0.17 -14.32 25.75
CA ALA A 11 -0.73 -13.38 26.40
C ALA A 11 -1.88 -14.10 27.11
N LYS A 12 -1.55 -15.15 27.85
CA LYS A 12 -2.55 -16.10 28.35
C LYS A 12 -3.50 -15.44 29.34
N LYS A 13 -3.04 -14.51 30.20
CA LYS A 13 -3.76 -14.00 31.39
C LYS A 13 -5.15 -13.36 31.17
N THR A 14 -5.59 -13.10 29.94
CA THR A 14 -6.82 -12.32 29.68
C THR A 14 -7.80 -12.92 28.69
N LEU A 15 -7.38 -13.84 27.82
CA LEU A 15 -8.25 -14.50 26.84
C LEU A 15 -7.99 -16.00 26.95
N HIS A 16 -8.75 -16.67 27.83
CA HIS A 16 -8.50 -18.07 28.20
C HIS A 16 -9.60 -19.00 27.70
N SER A 17 -10.86 -18.54 27.69
CA SER A 17 -11.98 -19.34 27.23
C SER A 17 -12.30 -19.09 25.75
N PHE A 18 -13.02 -20.03 25.14
CA PHE A 18 -13.56 -19.83 23.80
C PHE A 18 -14.57 -18.67 23.76
N GLU A 19 -15.35 -18.49 24.83
CA GLU A 19 -16.32 -17.40 24.99
C GLU A 19 -15.63 -16.03 25.01
N ASP A 20 -14.49 -15.91 25.71
CA ASP A 20 -13.69 -14.68 25.72
C ASP A 20 -13.17 -14.32 24.32
N MET A 21 -12.75 -15.35 23.56
CA MET A 21 -12.27 -15.18 22.19
C MET A 21 -13.38 -14.75 21.24
N ALA A 22 -14.57 -15.33 21.40
CA ALA A 22 -15.74 -14.97 20.61
C ALA A 22 -16.18 -13.53 20.90
N LEU A 23 -16.30 -13.18 22.18
CA LEU A 23 -16.63 -11.82 22.60
C LEU A 23 -15.61 -10.79 22.10
N CYS A 24 -14.31 -11.12 22.17
CA CYS A 24 -13.25 -10.28 21.62
C CYS A 24 -13.43 -10.05 20.11
N ALA A 25 -13.74 -11.11 19.35
CA ALA A 25 -14.00 -10.98 17.91
C ALA A 25 -15.23 -10.13 17.63
N GLU A 26 -16.35 -10.37 18.33
CA GLU A 26 -17.58 -9.59 18.21
C GLU A 26 -17.33 -8.11 18.51
N THR A 27 -16.67 -7.80 19.63
CA THR A 27 -16.35 -6.42 20.00
C THR A 27 -15.46 -5.74 18.96
N ILE A 28 -14.50 -6.45 18.35
CA ILE A 28 -13.66 -5.90 17.28
C ILE A 28 -14.52 -5.46 16.10
N PHE A 29 -15.46 -6.30 15.64
CA PHE A 29 -16.30 -5.98 14.48
C PHE A 29 -17.41 -4.98 14.80
N GLU A 30 -17.86 -4.89 16.05
CA GLU A 30 -18.75 -3.82 16.49
C GLU A 30 -18.06 -2.45 16.47
N VAL A 31 -16.79 -2.39 16.92
CA VAL A 31 -16.03 -1.14 16.95
C VAL A 31 -15.48 -0.76 15.57
N PHE A 32 -15.09 -1.74 14.76
CA PHE A 32 -14.51 -1.57 13.43
C PHE A 32 -15.33 -2.31 12.36
N PRO A 33 -16.55 -1.83 12.03
CA PRO A 33 -17.47 -2.54 11.14
C PRO A 33 -16.98 -2.65 9.69
N VAL A 34 -16.01 -1.82 9.30
CA VAL A 34 -15.42 -1.80 7.95
C VAL A 34 -14.14 -2.65 7.85
N LEU A 35 -13.65 -3.20 8.96
CA LEU A 35 -12.45 -4.03 8.99
C LEU A 35 -12.72 -5.36 8.29
N LYS A 36 -11.91 -5.70 7.28
CA LYS A 36 -12.04 -6.98 6.58
C LYS A 36 -11.38 -8.11 7.38
N LEU A 37 -11.92 -9.32 7.24
CA LEU A 37 -11.34 -10.52 7.86
C LEU A 37 -9.88 -10.77 7.46
N GLU A 38 -9.53 -10.46 6.20
CA GLU A 38 -8.16 -10.57 5.69
C GLU A 38 -7.21 -9.56 6.34
N GLU A 39 -7.71 -8.36 6.68
CA GLU A 39 -6.93 -7.32 7.36
C GLU A 39 -6.69 -7.71 8.81
N LEU A 40 -7.72 -8.21 9.50
CA LEU A 40 -7.57 -8.76 10.85
C LEU A 40 -6.55 -9.92 10.88
N ARG A 41 -6.49 -10.73 9.80
CA ARG A 41 -5.48 -11.78 9.65
C ARG A 41 -4.07 -11.22 9.54
N LEU A 42 -3.89 -10.23 8.67
CA LEU A 42 -2.60 -9.57 8.50
C LEU A 42 -2.14 -8.92 9.80
N ILE A 43 -3.03 -8.23 10.51
CA ILE A 43 -2.75 -7.63 11.82
C ILE A 43 -2.28 -8.70 12.81
N CYS A 44 -3.00 -9.82 12.92
CA CYS A 44 -2.61 -10.94 13.77
C CYS A 44 -1.20 -11.48 13.46
N GLU A 45 -0.85 -11.65 12.18
CA GLU A 45 0.50 -12.10 11.80
C GLU A 45 1.57 -11.05 12.12
N ARG A 46 1.29 -9.77 11.87
CA ARG A 46 2.18 -8.66 12.22
C ARG A 46 2.41 -8.55 13.73
N MET A 47 1.39 -8.81 14.54
CA MET A 47 1.54 -8.88 16.00
C MET A 47 2.51 -9.98 16.41
N LYS A 48 2.44 -11.17 15.80
CA LYS A 48 3.39 -12.28 16.07
C LYS A 48 4.82 -11.94 15.64
N GLN A 49 4.97 -11.13 14.59
CA GLN A 49 6.28 -10.66 14.12
C GLN A 49 6.86 -9.51 14.96
N GLY A 50 6.12 -9.00 15.94
CA GLY A 50 6.55 -7.87 16.78
C GLY A 50 6.47 -6.51 16.07
N TYR A 51 5.77 -6.42 14.93
CA TYR A 51 5.67 -5.19 14.13
C TYR A 51 5.07 -4.01 14.92
N TYR A 52 4.10 -4.29 15.80
CA TYR A 52 3.42 -3.28 16.60
C TYR A 52 4.07 -3.03 17.98
N GLY A 53 5.16 -3.74 18.28
CA GLY A 53 5.83 -3.75 19.58
C GLY A 53 5.67 -5.07 20.33
N ASN A 54 6.15 -5.09 21.58
CA ASN A 54 6.05 -6.25 22.46
C ASN A 54 4.78 -6.16 23.31
N PHE A 55 4.04 -7.26 23.40
CA PHE A 55 2.89 -7.38 24.29
C PHE A 55 3.31 -8.18 25.52
N TYR A 56 3.34 -7.51 26.68
CA TYR A 56 3.82 -8.13 27.92
C TYR A 56 2.68 -8.81 28.67
N GLU A 57 2.63 -10.15 28.62
CA GLU A 57 1.79 -11.09 29.39
C GLU A 57 0.25 -10.88 29.38
N ARG A 58 -0.25 -9.74 28.88
CA ARG A 58 -1.66 -9.35 28.96
C ARG A 58 -2.07 -8.68 27.67
N LEU A 59 -2.80 -9.43 26.84
CA LEU A 59 -3.41 -8.92 25.62
C LEU A 59 -4.92 -8.82 25.88
N LYS A 60 -5.42 -7.58 25.89
CA LYS A 60 -6.86 -7.27 25.96
C LYS A 60 -7.33 -6.73 24.61
N ILE A 61 -8.64 -6.53 24.48
CA ILE A 61 -9.26 -5.89 23.32
C ILE A 61 -8.60 -4.54 22.99
N GLN A 62 -8.13 -3.77 23.99
CA GLN A 62 -7.43 -2.50 23.75
C GLN A 62 -6.14 -2.66 22.92
N GLU A 63 -5.36 -3.72 23.15
CA GLU A 63 -4.13 -3.94 22.37
C GLU A 63 -4.44 -4.23 20.90
N PHE A 64 -5.50 -5.01 20.64
CA PHE A 64 -5.99 -5.24 19.28
C PHE A 64 -6.46 -3.93 18.65
N ARG A 65 -7.19 -3.10 19.40
CA ARG A 65 -7.67 -1.80 18.95
C ARG A 65 -6.52 -0.90 18.50
N ASP A 66 -5.46 -0.79 19.29
CA ASP A 66 -4.31 0.04 18.97
C ASP A 66 -3.56 -0.47 17.72
N CYS A 67 -3.45 -1.80 17.57
CA CYS A 67 -2.87 -2.41 16.37
C CYS A 67 -3.73 -2.17 15.12
N ILE A 68 -5.06 -2.22 15.25
CA ILE A 68 -6.00 -1.96 14.15
C ILE A 68 -5.91 -0.49 13.72
N ILE A 69 -5.90 0.45 14.67
CA ILE A 69 -5.77 1.89 14.37
C ILE A 69 -4.47 2.17 13.60
N LYS A 70 -3.33 1.65 14.07
CA LYS A 70 -2.05 1.79 13.35
C LYS A 70 -2.12 1.20 11.94
N HIS A 71 -2.78 0.05 11.79
CA HIS A 71 -2.96 -0.56 10.46
C HIS A 71 -3.84 0.29 9.53
N GLU A 72 -4.89 0.93 10.06
CA GLU A 72 -5.75 1.83 9.29
C GLU A 72 -5.03 3.11 8.86
N GLU A 73 -4.19 3.69 9.73
CA GLU A 73 -3.37 4.86 9.42
C GLU A 73 -2.42 4.59 8.24
N GLU A 74 -1.76 3.43 8.24
CA GLU A 74 -0.88 3.01 7.13
C GLU A 74 -1.67 2.81 5.83
N ARG A 75 -2.86 2.22 5.92
CA ARG A 75 -3.73 1.98 4.75
C ARG A 75 -4.23 3.28 4.12
N ALA A 76 -4.50 4.31 4.93
CA ALA A 76 -5.01 5.58 4.42
C ALA A 76 -4.07 6.18 3.36
N SER A 77 -2.77 6.22 3.66
CA SER A 77 -1.75 6.75 2.73
C SER A 77 -1.68 5.95 1.42
N ILE A 78 -1.79 4.62 1.51
CA ILE A 78 -1.78 3.74 0.34
C ILE A 78 -3.03 3.96 -0.53
N LEU A 79 -4.20 4.07 0.09
CA LEU A 79 -5.46 4.33 -0.62
C LEU A 79 -5.46 5.68 -1.31
N GLU A 80 -4.93 6.71 -0.65
CA GLU A 80 -4.74 8.02 -1.26
C GLU A 80 -3.83 7.94 -2.49
N GLU A 81 -2.71 7.21 -2.39
CA GLU A 81 -1.82 7.02 -3.53
C GLU A 81 -2.46 6.25 -4.68
N GLN A 82 -3.22 5.20 -4.40
CA GLN A 82 -3.95 4.43 -5.41
C GLN A 82 -5.03 5.24 -6.13
N HIS A 83 -5.69 6.16 -5.41
CA HIS A 83 -6.72 7.03 -5.99
C HIS A 83 -6.15 8.31 -6.63
N LYS A 84 -4.83 8.54 -6.59
CA LYS A 84 -4.23 9.65 -7.34
C LYS A 84 -4.46 9.43 -8.83
N THR A 85 -5.24 10.33 -9.41
CA THR A 85 -5.46 10.36 -10.86
C THR A 85 -4.17 10.85 -11.52
N ILE A 86 -3.44 9.96 -12.19
CA ILE A 86 -2.25 10.32 -12.95
C ILE A 86 -2.70 10.96 -14.27
N SER A 87 -2.76 12.28 -14.28
CA SER A 87 -3.02 13.04 -15.49
C SER A 87 -1.75 13.06 -16.34
N ARG A 88 -1.70 12.27 -17.43
CA ARG A 88 -0.53 12.19 -18.32
C ARG A 88 -0.43 13.40 -19.26
N GLY A 89 -0.88 14.57 -18.80
CA GLY A 89 -0.94 15.79 -19.60
C GLY A 89 -1.97 15.75 -20.72
N ALA A 90 -3.00 14.90 -20.64
CA ALA A 90 -4.11 14.92 -21.59
C ALA A 90 -4.89 16.24 -21.52
N GLU A 91 -4.86 16.89 -20.36
CA GLU A 91 -5.47 18.19 -20.06
C GLU A 91 -4.52 19.38 -20.27
N ASN A 92 -3.26 19.15 -20.65
CA ASN A 92 -2.29 20.22 -20.91
C ASN A 92 -2.11 20.41 -22.43
N PRO A 93 -2.80 21.38 -23.07
CA PRO A 93 -2.72 21.60 -24.51
C PRO A 93 -1.31 21.95 -25.00
N THR A 94 -0.44 22.44 -24.11
CA THR A 94 0.95 22.81 -24.42
C THR A 94 1.89 21.61 -24.61
N LYS A 95 1.51 20.41 -24.17
CA LYS A 95 2.34 19.18 -24.33
C LYS A 95 2.12 18.47 -25.65
N VAL A 96 1.02 18.77 -26.36
CA VAL A 96 0.79 18.28 -27.72
C VAL A 96 1.51 19.24 -28.66
N LYS A 97 2.69 18.86 -29.15
CA LYS A 97 3.33 19.62 -30.23
C LYS A 97 2.39 19.60 -31.43
N GLU A 98 2.04 20.77 -31.94
CA GLU A 98 1.29 20.90 -33.19
C GLU A 98 2.08 20.20 -34.31
N TYR A 99 1.40 19.40 -35.13
CA TYR A 99 2.05 18.64 -36.18
C TYR A 99 2.55 19.58 -37.28
N ASP A 100 3.86 19.78 -37.35
CA ASP A 100 4.51 20.48 -38.46
C ASP A 100 5.04 19.45 -39.49
N PRO A 101 4.44 19.38 -40.69
CA PRO A 101 4.83 18.42 -41.71
C PRO A 101 6.27 18.62 -42.22
N GLU A 102 6.79 19.85 -42.21
CA GLU A 102 8.15 20.14 -42.69
C GLU A 102 9.20 19.64 -41.68
N GLN A 103 8.98 19.88 -40.39
CA GLN A 103 9.83 19.34 -39.32
C GLN A 103 9.79 17.81 -39.28
N ALA A 104 8.61 17.19 -39.37
CA ALA A 104 8.49 15.73 -39.39
C ALA A 104 9.23 15.10 -40.59
N LYS A 105 9.15 15.74 -41.76
CA LYS A 105 9.86 15.31 -42.96
C LYS A 105 11.38 15.50 -42.83
N LEU A 106 11.83 16.58 -42.20
CA LEU A 106 13.24 16.83 -41.92
C LEU A 106 13.80 15.79 -40.94
N GLU A 107 13.10 15.52 -39.84
CA GLU A 107 13.48 14.49 -38.86
C GLU A 107 13.56 13.10 -39.50
N TRP A 108 12.58 12.73 -40.34
CA TRP A 108 12.62 11.47 -41.08
C TRP A 108 13.82 11.40 -42.02
N ARG A 109 14.12 12.49 -42.74
CA ARG A 109 15.29 12.57 -43.63
C ARG A 109 16.59 12.42 -42.86
N ILE A 110 16.74 13.09 -41.71
CA ILE A 110 17.95 13.02 -40.88
C ILE A 110 18.12 11.60 -40.31
N LYS A 111 17.05 11.00 -39.80
CA LYS A 111 17.07 9.64 -39.23
C LYS A 111 17.43 8.57 -40.25
N ASN A 112 16.99 8.73 -41.49
CA ASN A 112 17.24 7.79 -42.58
C ASN A 112 18.38 8.23 -43.51
N ASN A 113 19.15 9.25 -43.12
CA ASN A 113 20.26 9.72 -43.94
C ASN A 113 21.44 8.74 -43.80
N PRO A 114 21.83 8.03 -44.87
CA PRO A 114 22.91 7.05 -44.82
C PRO A 114 24.29 7.68 -44.57
N PHE A 115 24.41 9.01 -44.68
CA PHE A 115 25.64 9.76 -44.44
C PHE A 115 25.73 10.36 -43.03
N LEU A 116 24.67 10.30 -42.22
CA LEU A 116 24.69 10.75 -40.82
C LEU A 116 25.04 9.56 -39.92
N ILE A 117 26.29 9.50 -39.49
CA ILE A 117 26.77 8.51 -38.54
C ILE A 117 26.90 9.20 -37.17
N PRO A 118 26.11 8.80 -36.16
CA PRO A 118 26.20 9.38 -34.82
C PRO A 118 27.64 9.36 -34.29
N GLY A 119 28.15 10.51 -33.83
CA GLY A 119 29.50 10.65 -33.27
C GLY A 119 30.64 10.88 -34.27
N LYS A 120 30.43 10.71 -35.59
CA LYS A 120 31.44 11.05 -36.62
C LYS A 120 31.23 12.41 -37.26
N ASN A 121 29.98 12.87 -37.37
CA ASN A 121 29.65 14.15 -38.02
C ASN A 121 29.50 15.31 -37.02
N ASP A 122 29.63 15.06 -35.72
CA ASP A 122 29.45 16.05 -34.65
C ASP A 122 30.74 16.84 -34.34
N ARG A 123 31.80 16.64 -35.13
CA ARG A 123 33.08 17.34 -35.00
C ARG A 123 33.36 18.15 -36.26
N GLN A 124 32.87 19.39 -36.29
CA GLN A 124 33.46 20.52 -37.00
C GLN A 124 33.03 21.81 -36.31
#